data_AF-A0A7S7NUS4-F1
#
_entry.id   AF-A0A7S7NUS4-F1
#
_cell.length_a   1.000
_cell.length_b   1.000
_cell.length_c   1.000
_cell.angle_alpha   90.00
_cell.angle_beta   90.00
_cell.angle_gamma   90.00
#
_symmetry.space_group_name_H-M   'P 1'
#
loop_
_entity.id
_entity.type
_entity.pdbx_description
1 polymer ?
#
loop_
_entity_poly.entity_id
_entity_poly.type
_entity_poly.pdbx_seq_one_letter_code
_entity_poly.pdbx_strand_id
1 'polypeptide(L)'
;MRLVRLSLALALAVSSARAMDHNYQTAGPAPGSIRFKWISGSICAATNRDPRIQIITYNEDTYLLRENIAIHYDAPFTYLLMGNEGALLIDTGATPDAEYYPLRSTVDAILKRWGDLRGKQNIPLTVVLTSPEYLSQNQGYQQFLKRPNTKLVPLDLAGMKAFYGLSDSWPAGTGRIDLGGRVIAVIPTPGAHKDGVTFYDAYNGFLHTGHFLFPGRIMISNDKDYVESIGRLQAFAKEHPVKWVMGGQIDMKFLPGVEYMRLIRYKPDERVLQMDASLIDEAMATATRLLGKAEVAVRPDFVMRNRVGPDERPASRPKDLPRIPDMPRLR
;
A
#
# COMPACT_ATOMS: atom_id res chain seq x y z
N MET A 1 -58.12 -14.87 -42.31
CA MET A 1 -56.80 -14.96 -41.65
C MET A 1 -56.82 -14.13 -40.36
N ARG A 2 -56.94 -14.78 -39.18
CA ARG A 2 -56.83 -14.11 -37.88
C ARG A 2 -55.37 -14.18 -37.44
N LEU A 3 -54.68 -13.05 -37.32
CA LEU A 3 -53.36 -12.99 -36.69
C LEU A 3 -53.54 -12.92 -35.17
N VAL A 4 -53.11 -13.98 -34.49
CA VAL A 4 -52.93 -13.99 -33.02
C VAL A 4 -51.57 -13.37 -32.74
N ARG A 5 -51.54 -12.23 -32.04
CA ARG A 5 -50.31 -11.67 -31.48
C ARG A 5 -50.03 -12.38 -30.16
N LEU A 6 -48.98 -13.22 -30.13
CA LEU A 6 -48.41 -13.74 -28.90
C LEU A 6 -47.52 -12.63 -28.29
N SER A 7 -47.95 -12.07 -27.16
CA SER A 7 -47.12 -11.19 -26.35
C SER A 7 -46.36 -12.04 -25.33
N LEU A 8 -45.06 -12.28 -25.57
CA LEU A 8 -44.18 -12.94 -24.63
C LEU A 8 -43.70 -11.91 -23.60
N ALA A 9 -44.29 -11.89 -22.41
CA ALA A 9 -43.81 -11.09 -21.30
C ALA A 9 -42.62 -11.79 -20.63
N LEU A 10 -41.41 -11.29 -20.87
CA LEU A 10 -40.21 -11.74 -20.16
C LEU A 10 -40.23 -11.10 -18.75
N ALA A 11 -40.71 -11.85 -17.76
CA ALA A 11 -40.60 -11.45 -16.36
C ALA A 11 -39.13 -11.59 -15.92
N LEU A 12 -38.40 -10.48 -15.86
CA LEU A 12 -37.15 -10.42 -15.09
C LEU A 12 -37.53 -10.59 -13.62
N ALA A 13 -37.28 -11.79 -13.07
CA ALA A 13 -37.29 -11.98 -11.64
C ALA A 13 -36.14 -11.15 -11.05
N VAL A 14 -36.47 -9.97 -10.50
CA VAL A 14 -35.56 -9.21 -9.65
C VAL A 14 -35.45 -9.99 -8.34
N SER A 15 -34.53 -10.95 -8.30
CA SER A 15 -34.12 -11.56 -7.04
C SER A 15 -33.55 -10.44 -6.18
N SER A 16 -34.17 -10.16 -5.04
CA SER A 16 -33.60 -9.30 -4.01
C SER A 16 -32.22 -9.89 -3.68
N ALA A 17 -31.14 -9.14 -3.93
CA ALA A 17 -29.79 -9.58 -3.60
C ALA A 17 -29.73 -9.75 -2.07
N ARG A 18 -29.81 -11.00 -1.60
CA ARG A 18 -29.62 -11.33 -0.19
C ARG A 18 -28.20 -10.93 0.17
N ALA A 19 -28.00 -10.27 1.32
CA ALA A 19 -26.65 -9.99 1.81
C ALA A 19 -25.87 -11.31 1.84
N MET A 20 -24.77 -11.35 1.08
CA MET A 20 -23.89 -12.52 1.02
C MET A 20 -22.64 -12.21 1.82
N ASP A 21 -22.40 -13.01 2.85
CA ASP A 21 -21.14 -12.97 3.58
C ASP A 21 -20.10 -13.85 2.88
N HIS A 22 -18.89 -13.32 2.76
CA HIS A 22 -17.74 -14.02 2.24
C HIS A 22 -17.01 -14.71 3.39
N ASN A 23 -16.73 -16.00 3.22
CA ASN A 23 -15.77 -16.70 4.07
C ASN A 23 -14.33 -16.29 3.70
N TYR A 24 -13.71 -15.47 4.55
CA TYR A 24 -12.32 -15.03 4.39
C TYR A 24 -11.27 -16.03 4.92
N GLN A 25 -11.69 -17.20 5.41
CA GLN A 25 -10.78 -18.30 5.75
C GLN A 25 -10.45 -19.11 4.49
N THR A 26 -9.20 -19.00 4.06
CA THR A 26 -8.70 -19.70 2.86
C THR A 26 -7.51 -20.58 3.21
N ALA A 27 -7.34 -21.72 2.52
CA ALA A 27 -6.20 -22.63 2.72
C ALA A 27 -4.86 -22.03 2.26
N GLY A 28 -4.92 -20.94 1.48
CA GLY A 28 -3.78 -20.15 1.04
C GLY A 28 -4.25 -18.79 0.53
N PRO A 29 -3.33 -17.95 0.01
CA PRO A 29 -3.68 -16.64 -0.51
C PRO A 29 -4.80 -16.67 -1.55
N ALA A 30 -5.81 -15.83 -1.37
CA ALA A 30 -6.92 -15.71 -2.29
C ALA A 30 -6.44 -15.41 -3.72
N PRO A 31 -7.10 -15.99 -4.74
CA PRO A 31 -6.77 -15.71 -6.12
C PRO A 31 -6.99 -14.23 -6.42
N GLY A 32 -6.14 -13.71 -7.30
CA GLY A 32 -6.17 -12.31 -7.72
C GLY A 32 -4.95 -12.00 -8.56
N SER A 33 -4.98 -10.87 -9.26
CA SER A 33 -3.88 -10.48 -10.13
C SER A 33 -3.81 -8.97 -10.33
N ILE A 34 -2.59 -8.47 -10.48
CA ILE A 34 -2.31 -7.07 -10.86
C ILE A 34 -1.89 -7.13 -12.33
N ARG A 35 -2.86 -7.01 -13.25
CA ARG A 35 -2.67 -7.24 -14.71
C ARG A 35 -2.50 -5.97 -15.53
N PHE A 36 -1.81 -4.97 -15.00
CA PHE A 36 -1.60 -3.71 -15.72
C PHE A 36 -0.28 -3.07 -15.35
N LYS A 37 0.27 -2.29 -16.29
CA LYS A 37 1.36 -1.36 -16.01
C LYS A 37 0.81 -0.18 -15.23
N TRP A 38 1.53 0.24 -14.20
CA TRP A 38 1.17 1.44 -13.46
C TRP A 38 1.41 2.70 -14.32
N ILE A 39 0.56 3.71 -14.17
CA ILE A 39 0.70 5.00 -14.86
C ILE A 39 2.06 5.59 -14.54
N SER A 40 2.81 6.00 -15.55
CA SER A 40 4.20 6.45 -15.39
C SER A 40 4.35 7.97 -15.20
N GLY A 41 3.24 8.71 -15.19
CA GLY A 41 3.26 10.17 -15.21
C GLY A 41 3.72 10.73 -16.55
N SER A 42 4.28 11.94 -16.56
CA SER A 42 4.74 12.62 -17.78
C SER A 42 5.88 13.57 -17.50
N ILE A 43 6.73 13.81 -18.50
CA ILE A 43 7.83 14.78 -18.41
C ILE A 43 7.30 16.17 -18.03
N CYS A 44 6.20 16.58 -18.66
CA CYS A 44 5.46 17.79 -18.28
C CYS A 44 4.15 17.39 -17.61
N ALA A 45 3.99 17.77 -16.34
CA ALA A 45 2.78 17.46 -15.58
C ALA A 45 1.52 18.10 -16.19
N ALA A 46 1.63 19.30 -16.77
CA ALA A 46 0.52 20.02 -17.39
C ALA A 46 -0.05 19.32 -18.64
N THR A 47 0.77 18.50 -19.32
CA THR A 47 0.32 17.73 -20.49
C THR A 47 -0.09 16.30 -20.14
N ASN A 48 0.00 15.88 -18.87
CA ASN A 48 -0.46 14.56 -18.45
C ASN A 48 -1.98 14.43 -18.69
N ARG A 49 -2.41 13.24 -19.12
CA ARG A 49 -3.81 12.88 -19.38
C ARG A 49 -4.22 11.60 -18.64
N ASP A 50 -3.33 11.05 -17.81
CA ASP A 50 -3.63 9.89 -16.99
C ASP A 50 -4.70 10.25 -15.96
N PRO A 51 -5.48 9.27 -15.46
CA PRO A 51 -6.42 9.53 -14.38
C PRO A 51 -5.69 10.08 -13.15
N ARG A 52 -6.40 10.85 -12.32
CA ARG A 52 -5.87 11.33 -11.04
C ARG A 52 -5.48 10.19 -10.09
N ILE A 53 -6.25 9.10 -10.15
CA ILE A 53 -6.04 7.87 -9.40
C ILE A 53 -6.17 6.70 -10.37
N GLN A 54 -5.14 5.87 -10.49
CA GLN A 54 -5.26 4.59 -11.16
C GLN A 54 -5.78 3.55 -10.16
N ILE A 55 -6.82 2.81 -10.53
CA ILE A 55 -7.47 1.82 -9.67
C ILE A 55 -7.26 0.43 -10.28
N ILE A 56 -6.77 -0.50 -9.49
CA ILE A 56 -6.68 -1.93 -9.83
C ILE A 56 -7.49 -2.73 -8.83
N THR A 57 -8.44 -3.51 -9.34
CA THR A 57 -9.12 -4.54 -8.57
C THR A 57 -8.26 -5.80 -8.59
N TYR A 58 -7.64 -6.16 -7.47
CA TYR A 58 -6.84 -7.37 -7.37
C TYR A 58 -7.72 -8.63 -7.38
N ASN A 59 -8.77 -8.58 -6.56
CA ASN A 59 -9.89 -9.51 -6.52
C ASN A 59 -11.16 -8.76 -6.09
N GLU A 60 -12.28 -9.46 -5.93
CA GLU A 60 -13.59 -8.86 -5.69
C GLU A 60 -13.68 -8.02 -4.41
N ASP A 61 -12.77 -8.21 -3.45
CA ASP A 61 -12.78 -7.53 -2.14
C ASP A 61 -11.49 -6.74 -1.86
N THR A 62 -10.63 -6.54 -2.85
CA THR A 62 -9.32 -5.88 -2.67
C THR A 62 -8.99 -4.96 -3.82
N TYR A 63 -8.76 -3.68 -3.51
CA TYR A 63 -8.44 -2.64 -4.46
C TYR A 63 -7.10 -1.98 -4.13
N LEU A 64 -6.31 -1.73 -5.16
CA LEU A 64 -5.07 -0.96 -5.11
C LEU A 64 -5.30 0.34 -5.85
N LEU A 65 -5.00 1.44 -5.20
CA LEU A 65 -5.14 2.78 -5.73
C LEU A 65 -3.75 3.40 -5.82
N ARG A 66 -3.42 4.01 -6.94
CA ARG A 66 -2.17 4.73 -7.15
C ARG A 66 -2.46 6.20 -7.44
N GLU A 67 -1.87 7.09 -6.65
CA GLU A 67 -1.87 8.51 -6.96
C GLU A 67 -1.01 8.79 -8.21
N ASN A 68 -1.50 9.67 -9.08
CA ASN A 68 -0.79 9.99 -10.32
C ASN A 68 0.55 10.70 -10.07
N ILE A 69 1.62 10.14 -10.66
CA ILE A 69 2.99 10.65 -10.52
C ILE A 69 3.15 12.11 -10.98
N ALA A 70 2.34 12.54 -11.96
CA ALA A 70 2.35 13.92 -12.44
C ALA A 70 1.89 14.92 -11.36
N ILE A 71 1.09 14.46 -10.40
CA ILE A 71 0.57 15.24 -9.27
C ILE A 71 1.60 15.27 -8.16
N HIS A 72 2.02 14.08 -7.70
CA HIS A 72 3.04 13.92 -6.67
C HIS A 72 4.08 12.88 -7.07
N TYR A 73 5.37 13.22 -6.96
CA TYR A 73 6.49 12.43 -7.47
C TYR A 73 6.66 11.06 -6.81
N ASP A 74 6.22 10.93 -5.56
CA ASP A 74 6.18 9.66 -4.84
C ASP A 74 5.15 8.70 -5.44
N ALA A 75 4.07 9.22 -6.02
CA ALA A 75 2.97 8.44 -6.57
C ALA A 75 2.50 7.31 -5.63
N PRO A 76 2.14 7.65 -4.38
CA PRO A 76 1.91 6.67 -3.34
C PRO A 76 0.76 5.73 -3.67
N PHE A 77 0.87 4.51 -3.15
CA PHE A 77 -0.17 3.51 -3.15
C PHE A 77 -1.06 3.64 -1.92
N THR A 78 -2.32 3.32 -2.11
CA THR A 78 -3.34 3.25 -1.07
C THR A 78 -4.13 1.95 -1.30
N TYR A 79 -4.46 1.24 -0.22
CA TYR A 79 -5.09 -0.07 -0.30
C TYR A 79 -6.49 -0.02 0.31
N LEU A 80 -7.50 -0.49 -0.41
CA LEU A 80 -8.87 -0.56 0.09
C LEU A 80 -9.30 -2.04 0.15
N LEU A 81 -9.55 -2.50 1.37
CA LEU A 81 -9.88 -3.88 1.70
C LEU A 81 -11.32 -3.96 2.18
N MET A 82 -12.12 -4.86 1.61
CA MET A 82 -13.49 -5.11 2.04
C MET A 82 -13.56 -6.32 2.98
N GLY A 83 -14.43 -6.23 3.98
CA GLY A 83 -14.88 -7.37 4.79
C GLY A 83 -16.41 -7.39 4.87
N ASN A 84 -16.97 -8.31 5.66
CA ASN A 84 -18.43 -8.45 5.74
C ASN A 84 -19.13 -7.29 6.47
N GLU A 85 -18.48 -6.68 7.45
CA GLU A 85 -19.07 -5.64 8.30
C GLU A 85 -18.50 -4.24 8.07
N GLY A 86 -17.39 -4.13 7.33
CA GLY A 86 -16.76 -2.85 7.06
C GLY A 86 -15.63 -2.94 6.04
N ALA A 87 -15.05 -1.79 5.72
CA ALA A 87 -13.90 -1.66 4.85
C ALA A 87 -12.73 -0.98 5.58
N LEU A 88 -11.52 -1.28 5.14
CA LEU A 88 -10.28 -0.68 5.62
C LEU A 88 -9.58 0.04 4.47
N LEU A 89 -9.25 1.32 4.67
CA LEU A 89 -8.37 2.09 3.79
C LEU A 89 -7.01 2.25 4.48
N ILE A 90 -5.96 1.71 3.86
CA ILE A 90 -4.58 1.79 4.35
C ILE A 90 -3.84 2.85 3.53
N ASP A 91 -3.31 3.85 4.24
CA ASP A 91 -2.73 5.09 3.72
C ASP A 91 -3.76 5.96 2.95
N THR A 92 -3.38 7.20 2.66
CA THR A 92 -4.26 8.22 2.08
C THR A 92 -3.55 9.15 1.10
N GLY A 93 -2.39 8.73 0.58
CA GLY A 93 -1.64 9.47 -0.43
C GLY A 93 -1.00 10.77 0.05
N ALA A 94 -0.42 11.49 -0.91
CA ALA A 94 0.46 12.65 -0.69
C ALA A 94 -0.21 13.99 -0.99
N THR A 95 -1.38 14.00 -1.61
CA THR A 95 -2.06 15.23 -1.96
C THR A 95 -3.35 15.41 -1.15
N PRO A 96 -3.48 16.51 -0.40
CA PRO A 96 -4.67 16.76 0.41
C PRO A 96 -5.88 17.21 -0.41
N ASP A 97 -5.61 17.96 -1.48
CA ASP A 97 -6.60 18.61 -2.31
C ASP A 97 -7.38 17.61 -3.17
N ALA A 98 -8.69 17.58 -2.98
CA ALA A 98 -9.59 16.67 -3.69
C ALA A 98 -9.74 17.01 -5.18
N GLU A 99 -9.39 18.21 -5.63
CA GLU A 99 -9.36 18.53 -7.06
C GLU A 99 -8.25 17.76 -7.79
N TYR A 100 -7.10 17.60 -7.14
CA TYR A 100 -5.96 16.90 -7.71
C TYR A 100 -5.99 15.41 -7.34
N TYR A 101 -6.29 15.06 -6.09
CA TYR A 101 -6.36 13.69 -5.62
C TYR A 101 -7.71 13.42 -4.96
N PRO A 102 -8.77 13.11 -5.74
CA PRO A 102 -10.14 12.91 -5.25
C PRO A 102 -10.31 11.55 -4.56
N LEU A 103 -9.51 11.27 -3.52
CA LEU A 103 -9.47 9.96 -2.87
C LEU A 103 -10.80 9.60 -2.22
N ARG A 104 -11.40 10.51 -1.44
CA ARG A 104 -12.67 10.22 -0.77
C ARG A 104 -13.78 9.85 -1.74
N SER A 105 -14.02 10.67 -2.78
CA SER A 105 -15.09 10.39 -3.74
C SER A 105 -14.83 9.10 -4.53
N THR A 106 -13.56 8.78 -4.79
CA THR A 106 -13.15 7.52 -5.41
C THR A 106 -13.45 6.32 -4.51
N VAL A 107 -13.10 6.39 -3.23
CA VAL A 107 -13.40 5.34 -2.23
C VAL A 107 -14.91 5.18 -2.05
N ASP A 108 -15.66 6.28 -1.97
CA ASP A 108 -17.12 6.25 -1.85
C ASP A 108 -17.79 5.57 -3.06
N ALA A 109 -17.29 5.84 -4.28
CA ALA A 109 -17.78 5.18 -5.48
C ALA A 109 -17.49 3.68 -5.50
N ILE A 110 -16.30 3.26 -5.04
CA ILE A 110 -15.94 1.84 -4.94
C ILE A 110 -16.82 1.15 -3.90
N LEU A 111 -16.96 1.73 -2.70
CA LEU A 111 -17.78 1.17 -1.61
C LEU A 111 -19.24 1.04 -2.03
N LYS A 112 -19.79 2.06 -2.70
CA LYS A 112 -21.16 2.01 -3.21
C LYS A 112 -21.33 0.85 -4.20
N ARG A 113 -20.45 0.77 -5.21
CA ARG A 113 -20.53 -0.28 -6.24
C ARG A 113 -20.38 -1.68 -5.64
N TRP A 114 -19.41 -1.86 -4.75
CA TRP A 114 -19.19 -3.13 -4.07
C TRP A 114 -20.40 -3.50 -3.19
N GLY A 115 -20.94 -2.54 -2.44
CA GLY A 115 -22.14 -2.73 -1.62
C GLY A 115 -23.36 -3.13 -2.43
N ASP A 116 -23.62 -2.45 -3.55
CA ASP A 116 -24.74 -2.78 -4.46
C ASP A 116 -24.61 -4.23 -4.98
N LEU A 117 -23.40 -4.69 -5.30
CA LEU A 117 -23.14 -6.07 -5.73
C LEU A 117 -23.30 -7.11 -4.60
N ARG A 118 -23.09 -6.71 -3.35
CA ARG A 118 -23.16 -7.59 -2.17
C ARG A 118 -24.47 -7.51 -1.39
N GLY A 119 -25.41 -6.67 -1.83
CA GLY A 119 -26.64 -6.39 -1.07
C GLY A 119 -26.37 -5.67 0.25
N LYS A 120 -25.27 -4.91 0.35
CA LYS A 120 -24.83 -4.17 1.53
C LYS A 120 -24.94 -2.67 1.29
N GLN A 121 -25.41 -1.93 2.28
CA GLN A 121 -25.56 -0.48 2.24
C GLN A 121 -24.85 0.15 3.44
N ASN A 122 -24.47 1.41 3.32
CA ASN A 122 -23.84 2.18 4.42
C ASN A 122 -22.61 1.51 5.05
N ILE A 123 -21.74 0.90 4.23
CA ILE A 123 -20.56 0.17 4.70
C ILE A 123 -19.65 1.09 5.54
N PRO A 124 -19.39 0.75 6.83
CA PRO A 124 -18.44 1.48 7.66
C PRO A 124 -17.04 1.48 7.04
N LEU A 125 -16.34 2.61 7.16
CA LEU A 125 -14.95 2.73 6.73
C LEU A 125 -14.04 2.94 7.93
N THR A 126 -12.93 2.23 7.99
CA THR A 126 -11.82 2.54 8.89
C THR A 126 -10.65 3.01 8.05
N VAL A 127 -10.08 4.18 8.36
CA VAL A 127 -8.90 4.72 7.68
C VAL A 127 -7.71 4.64 8.62
N VAL A 128 -6.66 3.96 8.17
CA VAL A 128 -5.42 3.74 8.89
C VAL A 128 -4.22 4.19 8.07
N LEU A 129 -3.11 4.40 8.76
CA LEU A 129 -1.85 4.83 8.16
C LEU A 129 -0.76 3.85 8.58
N THR A 130 0.11 3.49 7.66
CA THR A 130 1.34 2.75 7.97
C THR A 130 2.36 3.63 8.70
N SER A 131 2.26 4.96 8.57
CA SER A 131 2.92 5.93 9.43
C SER A 131 2.22 7.29 9.34
N PRO A 132 1.71 7.83 10.46
CA PRO A 132 1.29 9.23 10.53
C PRO A 132 2.41 10.26 10.30
N GLU A 133 3.69 9.95 10.53
CA GLU A 133 4.81 10.87 10.27
C GLU A 133 5.12 11.09 8.79
N TYR A 134 4.86 10.09 7.94
CA TYR A 134 5.24 10.17 6.53
C TYR A 134 4.15 10.85 5.70
N LEU A 135 4.44 12.07 5.24
CA LEU A 135 3.45 12.92 4.58
C LEU A 135 2.84 12.27 3.34
N SER A 136 3.64 11.59 2.51
CA SER A 136 3.10 10.96 1.30
C SER A 136 2.15 9.78 1.57
N GLN A 137 1.89 9.44 2.83
CA GLN A 137 0.90 8.45 3.25
C GLN A 137 -0.33 9.06 3.93
N ASN A 138 -0.29 10.31 4.39
CA ASN A 138 -1.31 10.83 5.29
C ASN A 138 -2.06 12.08 4.78
N GLN A 139 -1.68 12.70 3.65
CA GLN A 139 -2.21 14.02 3.32
C GLN A 139 -3.70 13.98 2.95
N GLY A 140 -4.16 12.93 2.28
CA GLY A 140 -5.57 12.74 1.93
C GLY A 140 -6.46 12.39 3.14
N TYR A 141 -5.89 12.11 4.31
CA TYR A 141 -6.62 11.80 5.56
C TYR A 141 -7.70 12.85 5.87
N GLN A 142 -7.40 14.13 5.63
CA GLN A 142 -8.33 15.22 5.90
C GLN A 142 -9.64 15.15 5.09
N GLN A 143 -9.61 14.48 3.92
CA GLN A 143 -10.82 14.30 3.11
C GLN A 143 -11.88 13.47 3.84
N PHE A 144 -11.47 12.63 4.80
CA PHE A 144 -12.33 11.70 5.54
C PHE A 144 -12.84 12.22 6.89
N LEU A 145 -12.33 13.36 7.39
CA LEU A 145 -12.72 13.92 8.71
C LEU A 145 -14.23 14.11 8.90
N LYS A 146 -14.93 14.43 7.81
CA LYS A 146 -16.39 14.67 7.80
C LYS A 146 -17.16 13.59 7.05
N ARG A 147 -16.52 12.46 6.74
CA ARG A 147 -17.19 11.34 6.09
C ARG A 147 -18.02 10.59 7.14
N PRO A 148 -19.34 10.40 6.93
CA PRO A 148 -20.18 9.66 7.88
C PRO A 148 -19.72 8.20 7.98
N ASN A 149 -20.06 7.55 9.09
CA ASN A 149 -19.75 6.14 9.36
C ASN A 149 -18.27 5.77 9.09
N THR A 150 -17.37 6.64 9.56
CA THR A 150 -15.92 6.50 9.32
C THR A 150 -15.16 6.62 10.63
N LYS A 151 -14.30 5.64 10.91
CA LYS A 151 -13.30 5.69 11.99
C LYS A 151 -11.97 6.08 11.39
N LEU A 152 -11.25 6.99 12.04
CA LEU A 152 -9.92 7.40 11.62
C LEU A 152 -8.94 7.11 12.74
N VAL A 153 -7.79 6.53 12.40
CA VAL A 153 -6.71 6.35 13.38
C VAL A 153 -6.20 7.71 13.85
N PRO A 154 -6.03 7.94 15.17
CA PRO A 154 -5.41 9.18 15.66
C PRO A 154 -4.00 9.35 15.09
N LEU A 155 -3.62 10.60 14.79
CA LEU A 155 -2.31 10.91 14.19
C LEU A 155 -1.18 10.96 15.23
N ASP A 156 -1.51 11.15 16.51
CA ASP A 156 -0.52 11.08 17.58
C ASP A 156 -0.24 9.63 17.99
N LEU A 157 1.02 9.36 18.35
CA LEU A 157 1.48 8.00 18.64
C LEU A 157 0.72 7.34 19.81
N ALA A 158 0.31 8.10 20.84
CA ALA A 158 -0.38 7.53 21.99
C ALA A 158 -1.82 7.11 21.61
N GLY A 159 -2.54 7.98 20.91
CA GLY A 159 -3.86 7.68 20.37
C GLY A 159 -3.83 6.54 19.37
N MET A 160 -2.82 6.48 18.49
CA MET A 160 -2.64 5.39 17.54
C MET A 160 -2.42 4.04 18.25
N LYS A 161 -1.56 4.00 19.28
CA LYS A 161 -1.36 2.79 20.10
C LYS A 161 -2.66 2.34 20.76
N ALA A 162 -3.40 3.25 21.36
CA ALA A 162 -4.68 2.94 21.99
C ALA A 162 -5.70 2.42 20.98
N PHE A 163 -5.76 3.03 19.79
CA PHE A 163 -6.67 2.62 18.71
C PHE A 163 -6.45 1.16 18.28
N TYR A 164 -5.20 0.71 18.24
CA TYR A 164 -4.84 -0.67 17.88
C TYR A 164 -4.78 -1.64 19.08
N GLY A 165 -5.06 -1.18 20.30
CA GLY A 165 -4.93 -2.00 21.52
C GLY A 165 -3.49 -2.34 21.89
N LEU A 166 -2.55 -1.45 21.58
CA LEU A 166 -1.09 -1.64 21.72
C LEU A 166 -0.45 -0.77 22.80
N SER A 167 -1.22 -0.07 23.64
CA SER A 167 -0.71 0.86 24.65
C SER A 167 0.36 0.25 25.55
N ASP A 168 0.13 -0.97 26.02
CA ASP A 168 1.00 -1.63 27.02
C ASP A 168 2.01 -2.61 26.42
N SER A 169 1.89 -2.92 25.13
CA SER A 169 2.70 -3.93 24.46
C SER A 169 3.56 -3.38 23.32
N TRP A 170 3.49 -2.09 23.02
CA TRP A 170 4.26 -1.49 21.93
C TRP A 170 5.78 -1.53 22.22
N PRO A 171 6.65 -1.91 21.26
CA PRO A 171 6.35 -2.35 19.89
C PRO A 171 6.28 -3.87 19.72
N ALA A 172 6.33 -4.66 20.80
CA ALA A 172 6.41 -6.13 20.74
C ALA A 172 5.07 -6.83 20.46
N GLY A 173 3.94 -6.24 20.85
CA GLY A 173 2.61 -6.81 20.65
C GLY A 173 2.10 -6.68 19.22
N THR A 174 1.02 -7.40 18.91
CA THR A 174 0.32 -7.33 17.62
C THR A 174 -1.14 -6.98 17.84
N GLY A 175 -1.60 -5.90 17.20
CA GLY A 175 -2.99 -5.44 17.21
C GLY A 175 -3.83 -6.15 16.14
N ARG A 176 -5.14 -5.89 16.11
CA ARG A 176 -6.06 -6.50 15.14
C ARG A 176 -7.16 -5.52 14.73
N ILE A 177 -7.57 -5.59 13.47
CA ILE A 177 -8.76 -4.92 12.93
C ILE A 177 -9.63 -6.01 12.29
N ASP A 178 -10.84 -6.20 12.80
CA ASP A 178 -11.80 -7.14 12.23
C ASP A 178 -12.79 -6.40 11.32
N LEU A 179 -12.87 -6.84 10.07
CA LEU A 179 -13.80 -6.29 9.08
C LEU A 179 -15.04 -7.17 8.90
N GLY A 180 -15.35 -8.05 9.86
CA GLY A 180 -16.41 -9.05 9.77
C GLY A 180 -15.90 -10.37 9.20
N GLY A 181 -14.88 -10.96 9.82
CA GLY A 181 -14.29 -12.24 9.43
C GLY A 181 -13.01 -12.11 8.58
N ARG A 182 -12.78 -10.96 7.93
CA ARG A 182 -11.45 -10.61 7.37
C ARG A 182 -10.67 -9.86 8.43
N VAL A 183 -9.78 -10.55 9.12
CA VAL A 183 -8.99 -9.95 10.21
C VAL A 183 -7.62 -9.52 9.71
N ILE A 184 -7.31 -8.24 9.94
CA ILE A 184 -6.04 -7.62 9.60
C ILE A 184 -5.20 -7.53 10.87
N ALA A 185 -4.01 -8.13 10.87
CA ALA A 185 -3.07 -7.98 11.98
C ALA A 185 -2.29 -6.66 11.84
N VAL A 186 -2.03 -5.99 12.96
CA VAL A 186 -1.31 -4.71 13.02
C VAL A 186 0.00 -4.92 13.77
N ILE A 187 1.12 -4.85 13.07
CA ILE A 187 2.45 -5.16 13.60
C ILE A 187 3.25 -3.86 13.72
N PRO A 188 3.68 -3.44 14.93
CA PRO A 188 4.55 -2.29 15.07
C PRO A 188 5.89 -2.48 14.36
N THR A 189 6.20 -1.54 13.47
CA THR A 189 7.46 -1.50 12.71
C THR A 189 8.13 -0.12 12.81
N PRO A 190 8.42 0.40 14.03
CA PRO A 190 9.22 1.61 14.18
C PRO A 190 10.62 1.45 13.57
N GLY A 191 11.20 2.56 13.10
CA GLY A 191 12.58 2.59 12.61
C GLY A 191 12.77 3.50 11.41
N ALA A 192 11.95 3.33 10.37
CA ALA A 192 11.85 4.33 9.29
C ALA A 192 11.16 5.59 9.82
N HIS A 193 10.07 5.38 10.57
CA HIS A 193 9.34 6.38 11.34
C HIS A 193 9.09 5.83 12.75
N LYS A 194 8.95 6.67 13.77
CA LYS A 194 8.74 6.17 15.15
C LYS A 194 7.36 5.56 15.38
N ASP A 195 6.42 5.89 14.51
CA ASP A 195 5.02 5.44 14.53
C ASP A 195 4.71 4.41 13.43
N GLY A 196 5.74 3.82 12.82
CA GLY A 196 5.58 2.84 11.75
C GLY A 196 4.79 1.60 12.20
N VAL A 197 3.83 1.18 11.38
CA VAL A 197 3.08 -0.08 11.51
C VAL A 197 2.95 -0.77 10.15
N THR A 198 2.96 -2.10 10.17
CA THR A 198 2.69 -2.96 9.02
C THR A 198 1.35 -3.67 9.22
N PHE A 199 0.53 -3.72 8.17
CA PHE A 199 -0.76 -4.44 8.20
C PHE A 199 -0.63 -5.76 7.44
N TYR A 200 -0.98 -6.87 8.09
CA TYR A 200 -1.02 -8.18 7.45
C TYR A 200 -2.46 -8.59 7.16
N ASP A 201 -2.76 -8.80 5.87
CA ASP A 201 -4.02 -9.32 5.38
C ASP A 201 -3.88 -10.82 5.03
N ALA A 202 -4.33 -11.68 5.94
CA ALA A 202 -4.23 -13.13 5.77
C ALA A 202 -5.01 -13.65 4.55
N TYR A 203 -6.11 -12.98 4.17
CA TYR A 203 -6.93 -13.39 3.03
C TYR A 203 -6.13 -13.38 1.73
N ASN A 204 -5.36 -12.32 1.46
CA ASN A 204 -4.50 -12.23 0.28
C ASN A 204 -3.04 -12.66 0.53
N GLY A 205 -2.65 -12.87 1.79
CA GLY A 205 -1.25 -13.04 2.20
C GLY A 205 -0.42 -11.79 1.93
N PHE A 206 -0.97 -10.59 2.11
CA PHE A 206 -0.26 -9.33 1.85
C PHE A 206 0.28 -8.72 3.14
N LEU A 207 1.54 -8.28 3.11
CA LEU A 207 2.12 -7.38 4.12
C LEU A 207 2.15 -5.95 3.57
N HIS A 208 1.27 -5.08 4.06
CA HIS A 208 1.25 -3.67 3.71
C HIS A 208 2.24 -2.91 4.60
N THR A 209 3.40 -2.59 4.04
CA THR A 209 4.57 -2.08 4.78
C THR A 209 4.82 -0.59 4.59
N GLY A 210 4.08 0.07 3.71
CA GLY A 210 4.25 1.50 3.47
C GLY A 210 5.70 1.84 3.10
N HIS A 211 6.30 2.81 3.78
CA HIS A 211 7.70 3.21 3.57
C HIS A 211 8.72 2.45 4.41
N PHE A 212 8.26 1.46 5.19
CA PHE A 212 9.16 0.61 5.97
C PHE A 212 9.98 -0.32 5.06
N LEU A 213 9.32 -0.93 4.08
CA LEU A 213 9.93 -1.87 3.14
C LEU A 213 9.16 -1.81 1.82
N PHE A 214 9.76 -1.28 0.76
CA PHE A 214 9.10 -1.05 -0.53
C PHE A 214 10.14 -1.03 -1.66
N PRO A 215 9.73 -1.12 -2.94
CA PRO A 215 10.65 -1.10 -4.06
C PRO A 215 11.21 0.30 -4.31
N GLY A 216 12.08 0.78 -3.42
CA GLY A 216 12.60 2.13 -3.48
C GLY A 216 13.60 2.50 -2.39
N ARG A 217 13.64 3.79 -2.09
CA ARG A 217 14.58 4.40 -1.16
C ARG A 217 14.05 4.34 0.26
N ILE A 218 14.60 3.44 1.06
CA ILE A 218 14.25 3.28 2.46
C ILE A 218 15.14 4.20 3.29
N MET A 219 14.52 5.17 3.96
CA MET A 219 15.19 6.06 4.91
C MET A 219 15.07 5.48 6.32
N ILE A 220 16.19 5.16 6.95
CA ILE A 220 16.24 4.65 8.32
C ILE A 220 16.49 5.83 9.26
N SER A 221 15.50 6.14 10.10
CA SER A 221 15.59 7.21 11.10
C SER A 221 16.19 6.72 12.42
N ASN A 222 15.86 5.48 12.83
CA ASN A 222 16.46 4.78 13.96
C ASN A 222 16.83 3.36 13.53
N ASP A 223 18.14 3.08 13.46
CA ASP A 223 18.66 1.80 12.98
C ASP A 223 18.45 0.64 13.95
N LYS A 224 18.46 0.89 15.26
CA LYS A 224 18.16 -0.14 16.26
C LYS A 224 16.71 -0.61 16.14
N ASP A 225 15.77 0.34 16.17
CA ASP A 225 14.34 0.05 16.06
C ASP A 225 14.04 -0.62 14.71
N TYR A 226 14.68 -0.17 13.62
CA TYR A 226 14.48 -0.74 12.28
C TYR A 226 14.92 -2.21 12.21
N VAL A 227 16.09 -2.54 12.77
CA VAL A 227 16.59 -3.92 12.83
C VAL A 227 15.66 -4.80 13.67
N GLU A 228 15.22 -4.33 14.83
CA GLU A 228 14.27 -5.06 15.68
C GLU A 228 12.92 -5.27 14.97
N SER A 229 12.44 -4.26 14.26
CA SER A 229 11.20 -4.31 13.49
C SER A 229 11.25 -5.29 12.32
N ILE A 230 12.34 -5.32 11.56
CA ILE A 230 12.51 -6.34 10.53
C ILE A 230 12.60 -7.73 11.18
N GLY A 231 13.31 -7.87 12.30
CA GLY A 231 13.37 -9.14 13.04
C GLY A 231 11.98 -9.66 13.44
N ARG A 232 11.08 -8.77 13.88
CA ARG A 232 9.68 -9.12 14.16
C ARG A 232 8.93 -9.53 12.89
N LEU A 233 9.07 -8.80 11.78
CA LEU A 233 8.44 -9.20 10.50
C LEU A 233 8.98 -10.55 9.98
N GLN A 234 10.28 -10.82 10.15
CA GLN A 234 10.91 -12.07 9.77
C GLN A 234 10.35 -13.25 10.60
N ALA A 235 10.21 -13.07 11.92
CA ALA A 235 9.59 -14.07 12.77
C ALA A 235 8.11 -14.30 12.39
N PHE A 236 7.36 -13.21 12.21
CA PHE A 236 5.97 -13.26 11.79
C PHE A 236 5.78 -13.99 10.45
N ALA A 237 6.60 -13.70 9.44
CA ALA A 237 6.52 -14.32 8.12
C ALA A 237 6.86 -15.82 8.09
N LYS A 238 7.51 -16.36 9.13
CA LYS A 238 7.73 -17.81 9.29
C LYS A 238 6.47 -18.55 9.73
N GLU A 239 5.61 -17.87 10.48
CA GLU A 239 4.38 -18.45 11.04
C GLU A 239 3.14 -18.13 10.18
N HIS A 240 3.23 -17.08 9.35
CA HIS A 240 2.14 -16.59 8.53
C HIS A 240 2.53 -16.57 7.05
N PRO A 241 1.81 -17.26 6.15
CA PRO A 241 2.10 -17.25 4.73
C PRO A 241 2.04 -15.83 4.14
N VAL A 242 3.17 -15.32 3.66
CA VAL A 242 3.24 -14.04 2.94
C VAL A 242 3.39 -14.33 1.46
N LYS A 243 2.40 -13.90 0.67
CA LYS A 243 2.46 -13.90 -0.79
C LYS A 243 3.28 -12.74 -1.30
N TRP A 244 2.96 -11.51 -0.86
CA TRP A 244 3.64 -10.30 -1.32
C TRP A 244 3.82 -9.29 -0.19
N VAL A 245 4.97 -8.63 -0.19
CA VAL A 245 5.19 -7.36 0.51
C VAL A 245 4.75 -6.23 -0.42
N MET A 246 3.86 -5.38 0.10
CA MET A 246 3.13 -4.34 -0.62
C MET A 246 3.47 -2.97 -0.02
N GLY A 247 4.43 -2.27 -0.65
CA GLY A 247 4.98 -1.01 -0.16
C GLY A 247 4.12 0.23 -0.46
N GLY A 248 4.60 1.39 -0.04
CA GLY A 248 3.92 2.68 -0.20
C GLY A 248 4.17 3.37 -1.54
N GLN A 249 5.26 3.04 -2.25
CA GLN A 249 5.61 3.66 -3.53
C GLN A 249 6.58 2.78 -4.34
N ILE A 250 6.93 3.23 -5.56
CA ILE A 250 8.00 2.65 -6.37
C ILE A 250 9.00 3.74 -6.74
N ASP A 251 10.26 3.56 -6.32
CA ASP A 251 11.39 4.37 -6.78
C ASP A 251 12.41 3.58 -7.57
N MET A 252 12.32 2.25 -7.59
CA MET A 252 13.22 1.42 -8.38
C MET A 252 12.76 1.30 -9.82
N LYS A 253 13.72 1.26 -10.74
CA LYS A 253 13.50 0.78 -12.10
C LYS A 253 13.39 -0.75 -12.10
N PHE A 254 12.91 -1.32 -13.20
CA PHE A 254 12.94 -2.76 -13.43
C PHE A 254 14.38 -3.32 -13.47
N LEU A 255 15.38 -2.46 -13.75
CA LEU A 255 16.79 -2.83 -13.65
C LEU A 255 17.21 -2.96 -12.17
N PRO A 256 17.77 -4.10 -11.75
CA PRO A 256 18.21 -4.31 -10.37
C PRO A 256 19.17 -3.24 -9.85
N GLY A 257 18.87 -2.71 -8.66
CA GLY A 257 19.71 -1.73 -7.97
C GLY A 257 19.83 -0.38 -8.68
N VAL A 258 18.80 -0.01 -9.46
CA VAL A 258 18.72 1.29 -10.13
C VAL A 258 17.49 2.02 -9.64
N GLU A 259 17.69 3.10 -8.90
CA GLU A 259 16.61 3.99 -8.47
C GLU A 259 16.40 5.15 -9.46
N TYR A 260 15.19 5.67 -9.51
CA TYR A 260 14.89 6.96 -10.07
C TYR A 260 15.51 8.07 -9.21
N MET A 261 15.93 9.14 -9.89
CA MET A 261 16.26 10.39 -9.22
C MET A 261 15.01 10.89 -8.46
N ARG A 262 15.23 11.39 -7.25
CA ARG A 262 14.16 11.96 -6.42
C ARG A 262 13.46 13.09 -7.18
N LEU A 263 12.17 13.29 -6.88
CA LEU A 263 11.33 14.33 -7.48
C LEU A 263 11.00 14.15 -8.97
N ILE A 264 11.47 13.10 -9.64
CA ILE A 264 11.07 12.80 -11.02
C ILE A 264 9.58 12.42 -11.05
N ARG A 265 8.85 13.04 -11.98
CA ARG A 265 7.42 12.81 -12.23
C ARG A 265 7.11 11.96 -13.47
N TYR A 266 8.16 11.40 -14.09
CA TYR A 266 8.07 10.49 -15.22
C TYR A 266 8.90 9.23 -14.97
N LYS A 267 8.23 8.13 -14.62
CA LYS A 267 8.85 6.85 -14.24
C LYS A 267 8.37 5.71 -15.17
N PRO A 268 8.78 5.64 -16.45
CA PRO A 268 8.26 4.67 -17.43
C PRO A 268 8.75 3.23 -17.27
N ASP A 269 9.83 3.04 -16.51
CA ASP A 269 10.60 1.80 -16.36
C ASP A 269 10.51 1.28 -14.93
N GLU A 270 9.44 1.60 -14.20
CA GLU A 270 9.28 1.17 -12.82
C GLU A 270 9.36 -0.34 -12.66
N ARG A 271 9.95 -0.75 -11.53
CA ARG A 271 9.77 -2.10 -11.02
C ARG A 271 8.28 -2.36 -10.78
N VAL A 272 7.90 -3.64 -10.80
CA VAL A 272 6.62 -4.06 -10.23
C VAL A 272 6.53 -3.70 -8.73
N LEU A 273 5.30 -3.46 -8.26
CA LEU A 273 5.03 -3.09 -6.85
C LEU A 273 5.29 -4.25 -5.90
N GLN A 274 4.85 -5.44 -6.30
CA GLN A 274 4.88 -6.64 -5.48
C GLN A 274 6.32 -7.07 -5.27
N MET A 275 6.67 -7.34 -4.02
CA MET A 275 7.97 -7.89 -3.68
C MET A 275 7.81 -9.21 -2.93
N ASP A 276 8.71 -10.16 -3.22
CA ASP A 276 8.67 -11.50 -2.65
C ASP A 276 8.99 -11.52 -1.15
N ALA A 277 8.34 -12.41 -0.39
CA ALA A 277 8.55 -12.49 1.06
C ALA A 277 10.00 -12.79 1.46
N SER A 278 10.77 -13.50 0.62
CA SER A 278 12.19 -13.80 0.86
C SER A 278 13.06 -12.55 0.98
N LEU A 279 12.63 -11.40 0.44
CA LEU A 279 13.38 -10.15 0.59
C LEU A 279 13.47 -9.69 2.05
N ILE A 280 12.58 -10.14 2.94
CA ILE A 280 12.63 -9.79 4.37
C ILE A 280 13.97 -10.24 4.97
N ASP A 281 14.49 -11.40 4.56
CA ASP A 281 15.79 -11.90 4.99
C ASP A 281 16.94 -11.03 4.45
N GLU A 282 16.85 -10.60 3.19
CA GLU A 282 17.82 -9.67 2.58
C GLU A 282 17.80 -8.30 3.27
N ALA A 283 16.61 -7.78 3.58
CA ALA A 283 16.40 -6.54 4.30
C ALA A 283 16.98 -6.64 5.73
N MET A 284 16.77 -7.75 6.42
CA MET A 284 17.31 -7.99 7.76
C MET A 284 18.85 -8.00 7.77
N ALA A 285 19.44 -8.76 6.85
CA ALA A 285 20.89 -8.82 6.69
C ALA A 285 21.48 -7.45 6.35
N THR A 286 20.79 -6.69 5.49
CA THR A 286 21.22 -5.36 5.07
C THR A 286 21.13 -4.33 6.20
N ALA A 287 20.02 -4.31 6.93
CA ALA A 287 19.82 -3.43 8.09
C ALA A 287 20.83 -3.72 9.20
N THR A 288 21.05 -5.00 9.52
CA THR A 288 22.04 -5.42 10.53
C THR A 288 23.45 -4.97 10.15
N ARG A 289 23.82 -5.09 8.87
CA ARG A 289 25.13 -4.63 8.38
C ARG A 289 25.31 -3.12 8.51
N LEU A 290 24.22 -2.36 8.33
CA LEU A 290 24.20 -0.89 8.39
C LEU A 290 24.17 -0.34 9.81
N LEU A 291 23.91 -1.15 10.84
CA LEU A 291 23.77 -0.71 12.22
C LEU A 291 24.98 0.15 12.66
N GLY A 292 24.71 1.38 13.10
CA GLY A 292 25.72 2.34 13.55
C GLY A 292 26.55 2.99 12.44
N LYS A 293 26.26 2.74 11.16
CA LYS A 293 27.04 3.24 10.01
C LYS A 293 26.26 4.27 9.20
N ALA A 294 26.92 5.36 8.83
CA ALA A 294 26.44 6.32 7.84
C ALA A 294 26.75 5.80 6.43
N GLU A 295 25.80 5.11 5.79
CA GLU A 295 26.06 4.43 4.53
C GLU A 295 24.77 4.20 3.71
N VAL A 296 24.94 4.07 2.40
CA VAL A 296 23.91 3.66 1.44
C VAL A 296 24.17 2.21 1.01
N ALA A 297 23.20 1.32 1.25
CA ALA A 297 23.24 -0.06 0.80
C ALA A 297 22.30 -0.24 -0.41
N VAL A 298 22.87 -0.59 -1.56
CA VAL A 298 22.09 -0.92 -2.76
C VAL A 298 21.80 -2.42 -2.79
N ARG A 299 20.54 -2.78 -3.06
CA ARG A 299 20.05 -4.13 -3.34
C ARG A 299 19.29 -4.17 -4.67
N PRO A 300 19.02 -5.35 -5.25
CA PRO A 300 18.22 -5.45 -6.47
C PRO A 300 16.91 -4.67 -6.40
N ASP A 301 16.20 -4.78 -5.27
CA ASP A 301 14.80 -4.38 -5.15
C ASP A 301 14.59 -3.12 -4.32
N PHE A 302 15.58 -2.70 -3.53
CA PHE A 302 15.50 -1.53 -2.65
C PHE A 302 16.88 -0.91 -2.40
N VAL A 303 16.90 0.30 -1.86
CA VAL A 303 18.12 0.97 -1.41
C VAL A 303 17.90 1.48 0.01
N MET A 304 18.68 0.97 0.97
CA MET A 304 18.62 1.42 2.36
C MET A 304 19.64 2.53 2.61
N ARG A 305 19.19 3.61 3.24
CA ARG A 305 20.01 4.75 3.65
C ARG A 305 19.95 4.87 5.16
N ASN A 306 21.08 4.65 5.83
CA ASN A 306 21.19 4.81 7.28
C ASN A 306 22.06 6.01 7.60
N ARG A 307 21.58 6.92 8.45
CA ARG A 307 22.32 8.10 8.96
C ARG A 307 22.94 8.97 7.86
N VAL A 308 22.31 9.01 6.68
CA VAL A 308 22.75 9.80 5.52
C VAL A 308 21.55 10.51 4.88
N GLY A 309 21.83 11.53 4.07
CA GLY A 309 20.80 12.28 3.37
C GLY A 309 20.08 11.47 2.28
N PRO A 310 18.88 11.91 1.84
CA PRO A 310 18.11 11.22 0.81
C PRO A 310 18.80 11.19 -0.56
N ASP A 311 19.68 12.16 -0.83
CA ASP A 311 20.42 12.29 -2.08
C ASP A 311 21.85 11.72 -1.99
N GLU A 312 22.21 11.10 -0.86
CA GLU A 312 23.50 10.43 -0.69
C GLU A 312 23.65 9.31 -1.72
N ARG A 313 24.86 9.21 -2.29
CA ARG A 313 25.21 8.19 -3.28
C ARG A 313 25.95 7.03 -2.61
N PRO A 314 25.78 5.79 -3.09
CA PRO A 314 26.58 4.68 -2.58
C PRO A 314 28.06 4.90 -2.92
N ALA A 315 28.94 4.63 -1.95
CA ALA A 315 30.39 4.74 -2.14
C ALA A 315 30.90 3.82 -3.25
N SER A 316 30.24 2.67 -3.45
CA SER A 316 30.49 1.77 -4.58
C SER A 316 29.22 1.00 -4.94
N ARG A 317 29.08 0.62 -6.21
CA ARG A 317 28.00 -0.27 -6.67
C ARG A 317 28.39 -1.73 -6.37
N PRO A 318 27.49 -2.54 -5.79
CA PRO A 318 27.73 -3.98 -5.63
C PRO A 318 28.13 -4.65 -6.95
N LYS A 319 29.15 -5.53 -6.90
CA LYS A 319 29.75 -6.16 -8.10
C LYS A 319 28.83 -7.19 -8.77
N ASP A 320 27.91 -7.74 -7.99
CA ASP A 320 26.88 -8.72 -8.35
C ASP A 320 25.69 -8.08 -9.09
N LEU A 321 25.56 -6.75 -9.07
CA LEU A 321 24.53 -6.04 -9.82
C LEU A 321 24.99 -5.73 -11.26
N PRO A 322 24.06 -5.71 -12.23
CA PRO A 322 24.38 -5.33 -13.60
C PRO A 322 25.07 -3.96 -13.65
N ARG A 323 26.13 -3.86 -14.46
CA ARG A 323 26.74 -2.56 -14.80
C ARG A 323 25.76 -1.81 -15.68
N ILE A 324 25.37 -0.61 -15.24
CA ILE A 324 24.62 0.30 -16.09
C ILE A 324 25.65 1.03 -16.98
N PRO A 325 25.49 1.05 -18.30
CA PRO A 325 26.23 1.98 -19.14
C PRO A 325 26.00 3.41 -18.63
N ASP A 326 27.00 4.29 -18.73
CA ASP A 326 26.80 5.71 -18.44
C ASP A 326 25.65 6.22 -19.33
N MET A 327 24.48 6.42 -18.73
CA MET A 327 23.35 7.01 -19.43
C MET A 327 23.75 8.43 -19.79
N PRO A 328 23.65 8.86 -21.07
CA PRO A 328 23.99 10.21 -21.45
C PRO A 328 23.17 11.16 -20.58
N ARG A 329 23.87 12.08 -19.90
CA ARG A 329 23.22 13.12 -19.11
C ARG A 329 22.32 13.89 -20.08
N LEU A 330 21.00 13.83 -19.88
CA LEU A 330 20.10 14.79 -20.48
C LEU A 330 20.57 16.17 -19.97
N ARG A 331 21.16 16.96 -20.87
CA ARG A 331 21.63 18.31 -20.60
C ARG A 331 20.45 19.27 -20.44
#